data_AF-A0A8T7HYR4-F1
#
_entry.id   AF-A0A8T7HYR4-F1
#
_cell.length_a   1.000
_cell.length_b   1.000
_cell.length_c   1.000
_cell.angle_alpha   90.00
_cell.angle_beta   90.00
_cell.angle_gamma   90.00
#
_symmetry.space_group_name_H-M   'P 1'
#
loop_
_entity.id
_entity.type
_entity.pdbx_description
1 polymer ?
#
loop_
_entity_poly.entity_id
_entity_poly.type
_entity_poly.pdbx_seq_one_letter_code
_entity_poly.pdbx_strand_id
1 'polypeptide(L)'
;MSNSRSLRSQITGLSTAAVIFTSLTLLAIFWWSYSNYNFAQLERKFTTSQSVLTEYLAAKEQLLTTAARVLTADFGFKQAVASNDQQTIASVLENHGSRIDADLMILFDERGQLISSNNAMNDLQDQIAKQISGKVELSSNAQFVVLNDALYEIIMLPIKAPHTIGFCIIGFEIDDQAVSELNQLTMVELSFYDEQKQLIISSNKYSAVNTVEFTIDSISPLSLFIKRPIAVHKQNFFEQSQRLYVSTSIAMQPIYQEFDQLALGVLLLALFIILLGGLTSRWYSTTLTTPLKQLVTLSQQFAKGNYQAPKKSTSINREVELLTSSVINMGAAIQNREQEIRFQARHDHLTKLYNRQTVIEELNRRLAEQSSLIVIALNIRGFRRINDVLGASIGDNLLIAVKNQLSTYAVAIQSQY
;
A
#
# COMPACT_ATOMS: atom_id res chain seq x y z
N MET A 1 34.07 -25.57 -1.56
CA MET A 1 33.97 -25.10 -0.17
C MET A 1 32.55 -24.61 0.07
N SER A 2 31.73 -25.39 0.78
CA SER A 2 30.33 -25.02 1.06
C SER A 2 30.31 -23.95 2.14
N ASN A 3 29.91 -22.74 1.75
CA ASN A 3 29.78 -21.59 2.64
C ASN A 3 28.48 -21.74 3.45
N SER A 4 28.41 -22.71 4.36
CA SER A 4 27.20 -22.99 5.13
C SER A 4 26.99 -21.90 6.18
N ARG A 5 26.19 -20.90 5.81
CA ARG A 5 25.70 -19.86 6.72
C ARG A 5 25.10 -20.52 7.96
N SER A 6 25.40 -20.02 9.15
CA SER A 6 24.84 -20.54 10.41
C SER A 6 23.32 -20.62 10.35
N LEU A 7 22.71 -21.64 10.97
CA LEU A 7 21.24 -21.79 11.07
C LEU A 7 20.57 -20.49 11.53
N ARG A 8 21.23 -19.79 12.46
CA ARG A 8 20.83 -18.47 12.97
C ARG A 8 20.65 -17.46 11.83
N SER A 9 21.70 -17.26 11.03
CA SER A 9 21.69 -16.32 9.90
C SER A 9 20.70 -16.71 8.79
N GLN A 10 20.46 -18.01 8.60
CA GLN A 10 19.47 -18.48 7.63
C GLN A 10 18.05 -18.13 8.08
N ILE A 11 17.70 -18.45 9.33
CA ILE A 11 16.38 -18.14 9.93
C ILE A 11 16.14 -16.63 9.93
N THR A 12 17.13 -15.82 10.34
CA THR A 12 16.97 -14.36 10.35
C THR A 12 16.81 -13.79 8.95
N GLY A 13 17.59 -14.29 7.99
CA GLY A 13 17.53 -13.83 6.61
C GLY A 13 16.17 -14.15 5.97
N LEU A 14 15.69 -15.39 6.11
CA LEU A 14 14.41 -15.84 5.55
C LEU A 14 13.22 -15.08 6.13
N SER A 15 13.16 -14.93 7.45
CA SER A 15 12.06 -14.22 8.12
C SER A 15 12.06 -12.72 7.80
N THR A 16 13.22 -12.07 7.81
CA THR A 16 13.32 -10.64 7.44
C THR A 16 12.96 -10.44 5.96
N ALA A 17 13.44 -11.32 5.07
CA ALA A 17 13.10 -11.27 3.65
C ALA A 17 11.60 -11.48 3.42
N ALA A 18 10.96 -12.39 4.15
CA ALA A 18 9.52 -12.60 4.08
C ALA A 18 8.73 -11.34 4.50
N VAL A 19 9.13 -10.68 5.60
CA VAL A 19 8.49 -9.45 6.07
C VAL A 19 8.68 -8.29 5.08
N ILE A 20 9.88 -8.16 4.49
CA ILE A 20 10.13 -7.14 3.46
C ILE A 20 9.26 -7.43 2.23
N PHE A 21 9.22 -8.69 1.78
CA PHE A 21 8.43 -9.08 0.62
C PHE A 21 6.94 -8.80 0.83
N THR A 22 6.37 -9.19 1.97
CA THR A 22 4.96 -8.91 2.28
C THR A 22 4.68 -7.42 2.45
N SER A 23 5.61 -6.65 3.01
CA SER A 23 5.46 -5.20 3.14
C SER A 23 5.47 -4.51 1.77
N LEU A 24 6.36 -4.93 0.87
CA LEU A 24 6.43 -4.42 -0.50
C LEU A 24 5.20 -4.79 -1.33
N THR A 25 4.68 -6.01 -1.20
CA THR A 25 3.45 -6.39 -1.90
C THR A 25 2.25 -5.60 -1.39
N LEU A 26 2.13 -5.38 -0.07
CA LEU A 26 1.08 -4.53 0.48
C LEU A 26 1.18 -3.08 0.00
N LEU A 27 2.40 -2.52 -0.06
CA LEU A 27 2.63 -1.18 -0.62
C LEU A 27 2.22 -1.10 -2.09
N ALA A 28 2.57 -2.10 -2.91
CA ALA A 28 2.19 -2.15 -4.31
C ALA A 28 0.67 -2.26 -4.49
N ILE A 29 0.00 -3.11 -3.69
CA ILE A 29 -1.47 -3.25 -3.70
C ILE A 29 -2.14 -1.94 -3.29
N PHE A 30 -1.64 -1.29 -2.22
CA PHE A 30 -2.15 0.00 -1.77
C PHE A 30 -2.06 1.04 -2.89
N TRP A 31 -0.89 1.17 -3.52
CA TRP A 31 -0.66 2.14 -4.59
C TRP A 31 -1.57 1.87 -5.79
N TRP A 32 -1.68 0.61 -6.23
CA TRP A 32 -2.58 0.22 -7.32
C TRP A 32 -4.06 0.47 -6.97
N SER A 33 -4.50 0.07 -5.79
CA SER A 33 -5.89 0.24 -5.35
C SER A 33 -6.27 1.71 -5.21
N TYR A 34 -5.41 2.51 -4.57
CA TYR A 34 -5.63 3.94 -4.40
C TYR A 34 -5.66 4.67 -5.74
N SER A 35 -4.77 4.29 -6.65
CA SER A 35 -4.69 4.84 -7.99
C SER A 35 -5.97 4.58 -8.79
N ASN A 36 -6.45 3.33 -8.82
CA ASN A 36 -7.70 2.98 -9.49
C ASN A 36 -8.91 3.65 -8.85
N TYR A 37 -8.95 3.73 -7.51
CA TYR A 37 -10.03 4.41 -6.79
C TYR A 37 -10.16 5.88 -7.19
N ASN A 38 -9.05 6.62 -7.20
CA ASN A 38 -9.07 8.03 -7.57
C ASN A 38 -9.37 8.26 -9.04
N PHE A 39 -8.87 7.39 -9.93
CA PHE A 39 -9.22 7.44 -11.34
C PHE A 39 -10.73 7.27 -11.56
N ALA A 40 -11.34 6.27 -10.92
CA ALA A 40 -12.79 6.06 -10.99
C ALA A 40 -13.60 7.22 -10.39
N GLN A 41 -13.10 7.85 -9.33
CA GLN A 41 -13.72 9.05 -8.75
C GLN A 41 -13.64 10.25 -9.69
N LEU A 42 -12.51 10.44 -10.39
CA LEU A 42 -12.37 11.49 -11.40
C LEU A 42 -13.36 11.29 -12.54
N GLU A 43 -13.43 10.07 -13.08
CA GLU A 43 -14.35 9.74 -14.16
C GLU A 43 -15.82 9.96 -13.76
N ARG A 44 -16.17 9.58 -12.52
CA ARG A 44 -17.49 9.85 -11.95
C ARG A 44 -17.75 11.35 -11.81
N LYS A 45 -16.80 12.12 -11.27
CA LYS A 45 -16.92 13.58 -11.15
C LYS A 45 -17.17 14.23 -12.51
N PHE A 46 -16.37 13.91 -13.53
CA PHE A 46 -16.59 14.43 -14.88
C PHE A 46 -17.97 14.07 -15.43
N THR A 47 -18.41 12.82 -15.24
CA THR A 47 -19.72 12.37 -15.73
C THR A 47 -20.86 13.10 -15.00
N THR A 48 -20.79 13.22 -13.68
CA THR A 48 -21.79 13.93 -12.87
C THR A 48 -21.82 15.42 -13.22
N SER A 49 -20.67 16.08 -13.34
CA SER A 49 -20.59 17.49 -13.69
C SER A 49 -21.10 17.76 -15.10
N GLN A 50 -20.85 16.85 -16.06
CA GLN A 50 -21.45 16.94 -17.39
C GLN A 50 -22.98 16.86 -17.33
N SER A 51 -23.54 15.90 -16.58
CA SER A 51 -25.00 15.80 -16.41
C SER A 51 -25.59 17.04 -15.75
N VAL A 52 -24.94 17.58 -14.71
CA VAL A 52 -25.39 18.80 -14.02
C VAL A 52 -25.34 20.01 -14.95
N LEU A 53 -24.26 20.16 -15.74
CA LEU A 53 -24.14 21.23 -16.72
C LEU A 53 -25.25 21.15 -17.78
N THR A 54 -25.48 19.96 -18.34
CA THR A 54 -26.54 19.76 -19.34
C THR A 54 -27.93 20.09 -18.78
N GLU A 55 -28.24 19.64 -17.56
CA GLU A 55 -29.53 19.92 -16.92
C GLU A 55 -29.70 21.41 -16.59
N TYR A 56 -28.64 22.05 -16.06
CA TYR A 56 -28.65 23.47 -15.77
C TYR A 56 -28.86 24.31 -17.03
N LEU A 57 -28.14 24.00 -18.12
CA LEU A 57 -28.28 24.72 -19.39
C LEU A 57 -29.67 24.51 -19.99
N ALA A 58 -30.24 23.30 -19.93
CA ALA A 58 -31.60 23.04 -20.39
C ALA A 58 -32.66 23.81 -19.56
N ALA A 59 -32.48 23.88 -18.24
CA ALA A 59 -33.36 24.64 -17.36
C ALA A 59 -33.25 26.16 -17.63
N LYS A 60 -32.03 26.66 -17.85
CA LYS A 60 -31.77 28.06 -18.20
C LYS A 60 -32.39 28.40 -19.55
N GLU A 61 -32.19 27.57 -20.57
CA GLU A 61 -32.81 27.70 -21.89
C GLU A 61 -34.34 27.83 -21.78
N GLN A 62 -34.98 26.97 -20.98
CA GLN A 62 -36.44 27.01 -20.78
C GLN A 62 -36.88 28.30 -20.08
N LEU A 63 -36.14 28.76 -19.06
CA LEU A 63 -36.41 30.00 -18.35
C LEU A 63 -36.32 31.20 -19.31
N LEU A 64 -35.20 31.33 -20.02
CA LEU A 64 -34.94 32.42 -20.94
C LEU A 64 -35.97 32.46 -22.06
N THR A 65 -36.29 31.29 -22.65
CA THR A 65 -37.32 31.17 -23.70
C THR A 65 -38.70 31.62 -23.18
N THR A 66 -39.04 31.29 -21.94
CA THR A 66 -40.33 31.67 -21.34
C THR A 66 -40.39 33.19 -21.10
N ALA A 67 -39.34 33.77 -20.51
CA ALA A 67 -39.26 35.20 -20.26
C ALA A 67 -39.32 36.00 -21.57
N ALA A 68 -38.53 35.58 -22.56
CA ALA A 68 -38.47 36.16 -23.88
C ALA A 68 -39.81 36.06 -24.65
N ARG A 69 -40.54 34.96 -24.51
CA ARG A 69 -41.87 34.78 -25.12
C ARG A 69 -42.91 35.71 -24.51
N VAL A 70 -42.86 35.97 -23.20
CA VAL A 70 -43.76 36.91 -22.54
C VAL A 70 -43.51 38.34 -23.05
N LEU A 71 -42.26 38.74 -23.19
CA LEU A 71 -41.89 40.07 -23.69
C LEU A 71 -42.25 40.28 -25.16
N THR A 72 -41.93 39.32 -26.03
CA THR A 72 -42.28 39.42 -27.46
C THR A 72 -43.78 39.32 -27.72
N ALA A 73 -44.54 38.77 -26.77
CA ALA A 73 -46.00 38.73 -26.82
C ALA A 73 -46.66 40.05 -26.37
N ASP A 74 -45.93 40.94 -25.69
CA ASP A 74 -46.45 42.21 -25.17
C ASP A 74 -47.03 43.08 -26.28
N PHE A 75 -48.17 43.71 -25.99
CA PHE A 75 -48.88 44.51 -26.98
C PHE A 75 -48.10 45.76 -27.40
N GLY A 76 -47.41 46.41 -26.45
CA GLY A 76 -46.57 47.57 -26.71
C GLY A 76 -45.36 47.19 -27.57
N PHE A 77 -44.75 46.04 -27.30
CA PHE A 77 -43.67 45.50 -28.13
C PHE A 77 -44.12 45.28 -29.58
N LYS A 78 -45.24 44.59 -29.79
CA LYS A 78 -45.79 44.34 -31.12
C LYS A 78 -46.16 45.61 -31.87
N GLN A 79 -46.75 46.58 -31.18
CA GLN A 79 -47.15 47.85 -31.79
C GLN A 79 -45.93 48.65 -32.26
N ALA A 80 -44.85 48.65 -31.47
CA ALA A 80 -43.60 49.28 -31.86
C ALA A 80 -42.97 48.60 -33.08
N VAL A 81 -42.92 47.27 -33.11
CA VAL A 81 -42.43 46.51 -34.27
C VAL A 81 -43.28 46.80 -35.51
N ALA A 82 -44.62 46.88 -35.38
CA ALA A 82 -45.52 47.19 -36.48
C ALA A 82 -45.45 48.65 -36.97
N SER A 83 -44.88 49.57 -36.19
CA SER A 83 -44.74 50.98 -36.59
C SER A 83 -43.73 51.18 -37.73
N ASN A 84 -42.85 50.20 -37.95
CA ASN A 84 -41.75 50.24 -38.92
C ASN A 84 -40.79 51.44 -38.73
N ASP A 85 -40.84 52.11 -37.58
CA ASP A 85 -39.89 53.15 -37.20
C ASP A 85 -38.72 52.53 -36.45
N GLN A 86 -37.56 52.48 -37.11
CA GLN A 86 -36.34 51.86 -36.60
C GLN A 86 -35.94 52.41 -35.22
N GLN A 87 -36.14 53.71 -34.97
CA GLN A 87 -35.75 54.38 -33.73
C GLN A 87 -36.69 54.01 -32.57
N THR A 88 -38.00 53.96 -32.83
CA THR A 88 -38.99 53.45 -31.86
C THR A 88 -38.71 51.99 -31.53
N ILE A 89 -38.43 51.16 -32.53
CA ILE A 89 -38.11 49.74 -32.33
C ILE A 89 -36.85 49.58 -31.48
N ALA A 90 -35.77 50.32 -31.78
CA ALA A 90 -34.52 50.27 -31.00
C ALA A 90 -34.76 50.60 -29.52
N SER A 91 -35.54 51.64 -29.24
CA SER A 91 -35.88 52.03 -27.86
C SER A 91 -36.68 50.95 -27.11
N VAL A 92 -37.55 50.23 -27.82
CA VAL A 92 -38.36 49.16 -27.25
C VAL A 92 -37.53 47.90 -27.01
N LEU A 93 -36.64 47.56 -27.94
CA LEU A 93 -35.66 46.48 -27.78
C LEU A 93 -34.76 46.75 -26.57
N GLU A 94 -34.22 47.95 -26.42
CA GLU A 94 -33.41 48.32 -25.24
C GLU A 94 -34.21 48.16 -23.93
N ASN A 95 -35.38 48.78 -23.85
CA ASN A 95 -36.20 48.72 -22.63
C ASN A 95 -36.67 47.30 -22.28
N HIS A 96 -37.00 46.47 -23.28
CA HIS A 96 -37.42 45.09 -23.04
C HIS A 96 -36.22 44.19 -22.74
N GLY A 97 -35.06 44.46 -23.33
CA GLY A 97 -33.82 43.74 -23.06
C GLY A 97 -33.35 43.92 -21.63
N SER A 98 -33.28 45.16 -21.16
CA SER A 98 -32.89 45.46 -19.77
C SER A 98 -33.84 44.88 -18.72
N ARG A 99 -35.09 44.52 -19.08
CA ARG A 99 -36.06 43.91 -18.16
C ARG A 99 -35.80 42.44 -17.87
N ILE A 100 -35.06 41.76 -18.74
CA ILE A 100 -34.68 40.35 -18.61
C ILE A 100 -33.17 40.16 -18.59
N ASP A 101 -32.41 41.24 -18.41
CA ASP A 101 -30.95 41.25 -18.47
C ASP A 101 -30.41 40.66 -19.78
N ALA A 102 -31.06 40.96 -20.91
CA ALA A 102 -30.56 40.58 -22.22
C ALA A 102 -29.58 41.64 -22.74
N ASP A 103 -28.33 41.22 -22.98
CA ASP A 103 -27.26 42.07 -23.51
C ASP A 103 -27.45 42.37 -25.00
N LEU A 104 -28.14 41.49 -25.71
CA LEU A 104 -28.35 41.58 -27.14
C LEU A 104 -29.81 41.36 -27.51
N MET A 105 -30.39 42.29 -28.24
CA MET A 105 -31.70 42.13 -28.89
C MET A 105 -31.63 42.60 -30.33
N ILE A 106 -31.98 41.72 -31.25
CA ILE A 106 -31.94 41.99 -32.69
C ILE A 106 -33.25 41.58 -33.32
N LEU A 107 -33.81 42.46 -34.14
CA LEU A 107 -35.04 42.21 -34.88
C LEU A 107 -34.73 42.00 -36.36
N PHE A 108 -35.21 40.90 -36.91
CA PHE A 108 -35.14 40.58 -38.35
C PHE A 108 -36.55 40.52 -38.95
N ASP A 109 -36.65 40.84 -40.24
CA ASP A 109 -37.85 40.61 -41.03
C ASP A 109 -38.00 39.11 -41.39
N GLU A 110 -39.10 38.76 -42.05
CA GLU A 110 -39.36 37.38 -42.51
C GLU A 110 -38.34 36.86 -43.54
N ARG A 111 -37.57 37.75 -44.17
CA ARG A 111 -36.53 37.43 -45.16
C ARG A 111 -35.15 37.32 -44.53
N GLY A 112 -35.03 37.51 -43.21
CA GLY A 112 -33.77 37.49 -42.47
C GLY A 112 -32.97 38.80 -42.60
N GLN A 113 -33.57 39.88 -43.11
CA GLN A 113 -32.94 41.20 -43.12
C GLN A 113 -33.13 41.89 -41.76
N LEU A 114 -32.09 42.54 -41.29
CA LEU A 114 -32.12 43.30 -40.05
C LEU A 114 -33.10 44.48 -40.15
N ILE A 115 -33.97 44.63 -39.15
CA ILE A 115 -34.86 45.78 -38.97
C ILE A 115 -34.24 46.77 -37.96
N SER A 116 -33.87 46.30 -36.76
CA SER A 116 -33.31 47.13 -35.70
C SER A 116 -32.62 46.29 -34.62
N SER A 117 -31.80 46.91 -33.77
CA SER A 117 -31.16 46.27 -32.61
C SER A 117 -31.10 47.22 -31.41
N ASN A 118 -30.94 46.66 -30.20
CA ASN A 118 -30.73 47.46 -28.99
C ASN A 118 -29.33 48.09 -28.93
N ASN A 119 -28.33 47.43 -29.54
CA ASN A 119 -26.94 47.86 -29.49
C ASN A 119 -26.45 48.43 -30.84
N ALA A 120 -25.61 49.48 -30.80
CA ALA A 120 -25.12 50.23 -31.98
C ALA A 120 -23.89 49.60 -32.67
N MET A 121 -23.69 48.29 -32.51
CA MET A 121 -22.55 47.58 -33.09
C MET A 121 -22.88 47.08 -34.49
N ASN A 122 -22.61 47.93 -35.48
CA ASN A 122 -22.86 47.65 -36.90
C ASN A 122 -22.10 46.40 -37.42
N ASP A 123 -20.93 46.06 -36.88
CA ASP A 123 -20.17 44.86 -37.30
C ASP A 123 -20.78 43.55 -36.80
N LEU A 124 -21.46 43.59 -35.65
CA LEU A 124 -22.12 42.45 -35.00
C LEU A 124 -23.35 41.99 -35.81
N GLN A 125 -24.06 42.98 -36.36
CA GLN A 125 -25.25 42.79 -37.18
C GLN A 125 -24.94 41.98 -38.45
N ASP A 126 -23.83 42.27 -39.12
CA ASP A 126 -23.42 41.60 -40.36
C ASP A 126 -22.97 40.15 -40.11
N GLN A 127 -22.32 39.87 -38.97
CA GLN A 127 -21.90 38.52 -38.60
C GLN A 127 -23.10 37.62 -38.29
N ILE A 128 -24.02 38.11 -37.45
CA ILE A 128 -25.24 37.39 -37.06
C ILE A 128 -26.16 37.23 -38.27
N ALA A 129 -26.35 38.29 -39.07
CA ALA A 129 -27.14 38.20 -40.30
C ALA A 129 -26.56 37.17 -41.26
N LYS A 130 -25.24 37.11 -41.49
CA LYS A 130 -24.60 36.08 -42.33
C LYS A 130 -24.76 34.67 -41.75
N GLN A 131 -24.72 34.52 -40.42
CA GLN A 131 -24.92 33.23 -39.76
C GLN A 131 -26.36 32.71 -39.91
N ILE A 132 -27.33 33.61 -40.00
CA ILE A 132 -28.77 33.32 -39.98
C ILE A 132 -29.39 33.26 -41.38
N SER A 133 -28.90 34.09 -42.30
CA SER A 133 -29.40 34.20 -43.69
C SER A 133 -29.29 32.91 -44.50
N GLY A 134 -28.49 31.93 -44.05
CA GLY A 134 -28.27 30.67 -44.75
C GLY A 134 -29.11 29.49 -44.27
N LYS A 135 -29.75 29.57 -43.10
CA LYS A 135 -30.50 28.46 -42.48
C LYS A 135 -31.63 29.00 -41.60
N VAL A 136 -32.74 29.41 -42.21
CA VAL A 136 -34.02 29.69 -41.51
C VAL A 136 -34.70 28.37 -41.10
N GLU A 137 -33.91 27.51 -40.46
CA GLU A 137 -34.33 26.31 -39.73
C GLU A 137 -33.76 26.39 -38.30
N LEU A 138 -33.62 27.62 -37.78
CA LEU A 138 -33.25 27.85 -36.40
C LEU A 138 -34.41 27.39 -35.52
N SER A 139 -34.18 26.28 -34.83
CA SER A 139 -35.07 25.78 -33.80
C SER A 139 -35.33 26.86 -32.75
N SER A 140 -36.46 26.77 -32.05
CA SER A 140 -36.80 27.66 -30.93
C SER A 140 -35.89 27.47 -29.70
N ASN A 141 -34.77 26.79 -29.86
CA ASN A 141 -33.86 26.35 -28.83
C ASN A 141 -32.69 27.33 -28.71
N ALA A 142 -32.10 27.42 -27.52
CA ALA A 142 -30.92 28.23 -27.29
C ALA A 142 -29.72 27.71 -28.11
N GLN A 143 -28.91 28.64 -28.62
CA GLN A 143 -27.68 28.35 -29.33
C GLN A 143 -26.54 29.19 -28.78
N PHE A 144 -25.35 28.61 -28.68
CA PHE A 144 -24.15 29.34 -28.31
C PHE A 144 -23.47 29.90 -29.56
N VAL A 145 -23.18 31.20 -29.55
CA VAL A 145 -22.49 31.90 -30.64
C VAL A 145 -21.39 32.77 -30.04
N VAL A 146 -20.22 32.75 -30.67
CA VAL A 146 -19.11 33.63 -30.32
C VAL A 146 -19.21 34.88 -31.18
N LEU A 147 -19.25 36.04 -30.54
CA LEU A 147 -19.39 37.34 -31.17
C LEU A 147 -18.42 38.33 -30.52
N ASN A 148 -17.54 38.96 -31.31
CA ASN A 148 -16.52 39.90 -30.81
C ASN A 148 -15.72 39.35 -29.61
N ASP A 149 -15.26 38.11 -29.70
CA ASP A 149 -14.53 37.40 -28.64
C ASP A 149 -15.31 37.16 -27.33
N ALA A 150 -16.61 37.45 -27.31
CA ALA A 150 -17.52 37.13 -26.21
C ALA A 150 -18.46 35.98 -26.59
N LEU A 151 -18.76 35.12 -25.63
CA LEU A 151 -19.66 33.99 -25.81
C LEU A 151 -21.09 34.42 -25.47
N TYR A 152 -22.02 34.27 -26.40
CA TYR A 152 -23.44 34.56 -26.19
C TYR A 152 -24.27 33.28 -26.27
N GLU A 153 -25.24 33.16 -25.38
CA GLU A 153 -26.37 32.24 -25.48
C GLU A 153 -27.53 32.99 -26.13
N ILE A 154 -27.85 32.66 -27.39
CA ILE A 154 -28.89 33.33 -28.18
C ILE A 154 -30.13 32.45 -28.36
N ILE A 155 -31.30 33.08 -28.35
CA ILE A 155 -32.60 32.45 -28.58
C ILE A 155 -33.34 33.25 -29.64
N MET A 156 -33.94 32.56 -30.60
CA MET A 156 -34.75 33.18 -31.65
C MET A 156 -36.23 32.91 -31.44
N LEU A 157 -37.03 33.98 -31.42
CA LEU A 157 -38.48 33.92 -31.23
C LEU A 157 -39.24 34.62 -32.35
N PRO A 158 -40.31 34.02 -32.90
CA PRO A 158 -41.17 34.68 -33.87
C PRO A 158 -42.08 35.72 -33.20
N ILE A 159 -42.17 36.92 -33.77
CA ILE A 159 -43.10 37.96 -33.33
C ILE A 159 -44.38 37.83 -34.14
N LYS A 160 -45.50 37.60 -33.45
CA LYS A 160 -46.81 37.33 -34.09
C LYS A 160 -47.80 38.48 -33.90
N ALA A 161 -48.31 39.02 -35.00
CA ALA A 161 -49.42 39.95 -35.04
C ALA A 161 -50.22 39.85 -36.36
N PRO A 162 -51.40 39.19 -36.39
CA PRO A 162 -51.69 37.77 -36.09
C PRO A 162 -50.87 36.73 -36.88
N HIS A 163 -50.14 37.14 -37.91
CA HIS A 163 -49.12 36.32 -38.60
C HIS A 163 -47.72 36.67 -38.07
N THR A 164 -46.70 35.86 -38.35
CA THR A 164 -45.32 36.23 -38.01
C THR A 164 -44.94 37.46 -38.82
N ILE A 165 -44.50 38.54 -38.18
CA ILE A 165 -44.08 39.78 -38.86
C ILE A 165 -42.55 39.99 -38.82
N GLY A 166 -41.84 39.09 -38.15
CA GLY A 166 -40.40 39.13 -37.97
C GLY A 166 -39.95 38.17 -36.87
N PHE A 167 -38.64 38.09 -36.68
CA PHE A 167 -37.99 37.26 -35.66
C PHE A 167 -37.14 38.14 -34.74
N CYS A 168 -37.31 37.97 -33.43
CA CYS A 168 -36.47 38.60 -32.42
C CYS A 168 -35.41 37.59 -31.97
N ILE A 169 -34.15 37.97 -32.04
CA ILE A 169 -33.06 37.29 -31.35
C ILE A 169 -32.83 38.01 -30.05
N ILE A 170 -32.67 37.22 -28.99
CA ILE A 170 -32.35 37.67 -27.66
C ILE A 170 -31.11 36.91 -27.24
N GLY A 171 -30.05 37.60 -26.86
CA GLY A 171 -28.76 37.05 -26.49
C GLY A 171 -28.35 37.47 -25.09
N PHE A 172 -27.77 36.52 -24.36
CA PHE A 172 -27.22 36.70 -23.03
C PHE A 172 -25.74 36.39 -23.09
N GLU A 173 -24.91 37.33 -22.64
CA GLU A 173 -23.47 37.11 -22.56
C GLU A 173 -23.17 36.08 -21.47
N ILE A 174 -22.30 35.13 -21.78
CA ILE A 174 -21.71 34.22 -20.81
C ILE A 174 -20.45 34.89 -20.29
N ASP A 175 -20.61 35.66 -19.24
CA ASP A 175 -19.56 36.45 -18.60
C ASP A 175 -18.79 35.65 -17.52
N ASP A 176 -17.81 36.31 -16.89
CA ASP A 176 -16.99 35.67 -15.86
C ASP A 176 -17.84 35.22 -14.65
N GLN A 177 -18.95 35.91 -14.35
CA GLN A 177 -19.87 35.53 -13.28
C GLN A 177 -20.62 34.24 -13.62
N ALA A 178 -21.20 34.13 -14.81
CA ALA A 178 -21.94 32.96 -15.26
C ALA A 178 -21.06 31.69 -15.24
N VAL A 179 -19.83 31.78 -15.72
CA VAL A 179 -18.90 30.63 -15.72
C VAL A 179 -18.42 30.28 -14.31
N SER A 180 -18.29 31.26 -13.41
CA SER A 180 -18.00 31.03 -11.99
C SER A 180 -19.16 30.34 -11.27
N GLU A 181 -20.41 30.75 -11.52
CA GLU A 181 -21.60 30.09 -10.97
C GLU A 181 -21.70 28.63 -11.43
N LEU A 182 -21.45 28.38 -12.72
CA LEU A 182 -21.39 27.01 -13.24
C LEU A 182 -20.29 26.18 -12.59
N ASN A 183 -19.11 26.74 -12.32
CA ASN A 183 -18.06 26.06 -11.58
C ASN A 183 -18.51 25.73 -10.14
N GLN A 184 -19.16 26.66 -9.44
CA GLN A 184 -19.70 26.41 -8.09
C GLN A 184 -20.76 25.30 -8.07
N LEU A 185 -21.62 25.24 -9.08
CA LEU A 185 -22.66 24.21 -9.19
C LEU A 185 -22.10 22.83 -9.56
N THR A 186 -21.13 22.79 -10.46
CA THR A 186 -20.61 21.53 -11.02
C THR A 186 -19.36 21.02 -10.30
N MET A 187 -18.72 21.85 -9.47
CA MET A 187 -17.43 21.62 -8.81
C MET A 187 -16.29 21.22 -9.78
N VAL A 188 -16.39 21.64 -11.04
CA VAL A 188 -15.34 21.47 -12.05
C VAL A 188 -15.09 22.80 -12.73
N GLU A 189 -13.83 23.02 -13.11
CA GLU A 189 -13.48 24.18 -13.89
C GLU A 189 -14.02 24.02 -15.32
N LEU A 190 -14.72 25.04 -15.80
CA LEU A 190 -15.26 25.10 -17.15
C LEU A 190 -14.46 26.10 -17.97
N SER A 191 -14.09 25.69 -19.18
CA SER A 191 -13.41 26.53 -20.17
C SER A 191 -14.04 26.33 -21.53
N PHE A 192 -14.41 27.43 -22.17
CA PHE A 192 -15.04 27.47 -23.48
C PHE A 192 -14.03 27.89 -24.54
N TYR A 193 -13.99 27.16 -25.65
CA TYR A 193 -13.09 27.42 -26.76
C TYR A 193 -13.85 27.52 -28.07
N ASP A 194 -13.36 28.36 -28.98
CA ASP A 194 -13.90 28.51 -30.33
C ASP A 194 -13.54 27.31 -31.25
N GLU A 195 -13.97 27.36 -32.51
CA GLU A 195 -13.64 26.33 -33.52
C GLU A 195 -12.12 26.18 -33.73
N GLN A 196 -11.37 27.26 -33.54
CA GLN A 196 -9.91 27.35 -33.67
C GLN A 196 -9.18 26.95 -32.38
N LYS A 197 -9.91 26.50 -31.34
CA LYS A 197 -9.41 26.13 -30.01
C LYS A 197 -8.74 27.27 -29.24
N GLN A 198 -9.06 28.52 -29.57
CA GLN A 198 -8.69 29.65 -28.73
C GLN A 198 -9.62 29.73 -27.53
N LEU A 199 -9.04 30.06 -26.37
CA LEU A 199 -9.81 30.22 -25.14
C LEU A 199 -10.67 31.48 -25.23
N ILE A 200 -11.98 31.33 -25.09
CA ILE A 200 -12.93 32.45 -25.05
C ILE A 200 -13.10 32.89 -23.60
N ILE A 201 -13.56 31.97 -22.74
CA ILE A 201 -13.83 32.25 -21.34
C ILE A 201 -13.59 31.02 -20.46
N SER A 202 -13.15 31.23 -19.22
CA SER A 202 -12.93 30.16 -18.25
C SER A 202 -13.21 30.62 -16.83
N SER A 203 -13.80 29.73 -16.04
CA SER A 203 -13.89 29.90 -14.58
C SER A 203 -12.53 29.99 -13.89
N ASN A 204 -11.47 29.48 -14.54
CA ASN A 204 -10.10 29.62 -14.07
C ASN A 204 -9.14 29.87 -15.24
N LYS A 205 -8.89 31.15 -15.52
CA LYS A 205 -8.00 31.62 -16.60
C LYS A 205 -6.56 31.06 -16.50
N TYR A 206 -6.08 30.72 -15.30
CA TYR A 206 -4.73 30.19 -15.09
C TYR A 206 -4.61 28.71 -15.53
N SER A 207 -5.61 27.88 -15.25
CA SER A 207 -5.63 26.46 -15.63
C SER A 207 -5.81 26.27 -17.14
N ALA A 208 -6.56 27.17 -17.79
CA ALA A 208 -6.97 27.04 -19.19
C ALA A 208 -5.83 27.26 -20.21
N VAL A 209 -4.87 28.15 -19.92
CA VAL A 209 -3.84 28.56 -20.89
C VAL A 209 -2.70 27.54 -21.04
N ASN A 210 -2.50 26.63 -20.09
CA ASN A 210 -1.25 25.85 -20.00
C ASN A 210 -1.34 24.32 -20.08
N THR A 211 -2.51 23.65 -20.23
CA THR A 211 -2.55 22.22 -19.82
C THR A 211 -3.46 21.23 -20.57
N VAL A 212 -3.69 21.31 -21.88
CA VAL A 212 -4.49 20.25 -22.57
C VAL A 212 -3.75 18.90 -22.71
N GLU A 213 -2.48 18.80 -22.28
CA GLU A 213 -1.65 17.61 -22.49
C GLU A 213 -2.14 16.34 -21.78
N PHE A 214 -3.05 16.47 -20.79
CA PHE A 214 -3.54 15.35 -19.98
C PHE A 214 -5.07 15.24 -20.02
N THR A 215 -5.59 14.53 -21.02
CA THR A 215 -7.02 14.21 -21.12
C THR A 215 -7.34 12.90 -20.42
N ILE A 216 -8.46 12.84 -19.70
CA ILE A 216 -8.89 11.64 -18.93
C ILE A 216 -8.90 10.37 -19.80
N ASP A 217 -9.23 10.49 -21.08
CA ASP A 217 -9.30 9.37 -22.03
C ASP A 217 -7.92 8.84 -22.47
N SER A 218 -6.85 9.62 -22.29
CA SER A 218 -5.48 9.27 -22.68
C SER A 218 -4.57 8.89 -21.51
N ILE A 219 -5.06 9.02 -20.28
CA ILE A 219 -4.30 8.72 -19.06
C ILE A 219 -4.79 7.42 -18.41
N SER A 220 -3.86 6.70 -17.79
CA SER A 220 -4.17 5.53 -16.96
C SER A 220 -4.12 5.89 -15.47
N PRO A 221 -4.75 5.10 -14.58
CA PRO A 221 -4.64 5.25 -13.14
C PRO A 221 -3.17 5.39 -12.70
N LEU A 222 -2.28 4.52 -13.21
CA LEU A 222 -0.87 4.52 -12.84
C LEU A 222 -0.17 5.83 -13.25
N SER A 223 -0.46 6.34 -14.46
CA SER A 223 0.17 7.57 -14.96
C SER A 223 -0.20 8.83 -14.18
N LEU A 224 -1.38 8.88 -13.54
CA LEU A 224 -1.80 10.01 -12.71
C LEU A 224 -0.81 10.29 -11.57
N PHE A 225 -0.20 9.25 -11.01
CA PHE A 225 0.68 9.37 -9.85
C PHE A 225 2.15 9.39 -10.25
N ILE A 226 2.52 8.81 -11.39
CA ILE A 226 3.89 8.88 -11.92
C ILE A 226 4.16 10.24 -12.56
N LYS A 227 3.27 10.71 -13.45
CA LYS A 227 3.45 11.97 -14.19
C LYS A 227 3.02 13.19 -13.38
N ARG A 228 2.10 13.00 -12.42
CA ARG A 228 1.53 14.05 -11.57
C ARG A 228 1.03 15.30 -12.34
N PRO A 229 0.15 15.15 -13.35
CA PRO A 229 -0.40 16.30 -14.06
C PRO A 229 -1.06 17.32 -13.13
N ILE A 230 -0.90 18.61 -13.42
CA ILE A 230 -1.47 19.69 -12.59
C ILE A 230 -3.00 19.68 -12.64
N ALA A 231 -3.55 19.39 -13.82
CA ALA A 231 -4.98 19.25 -14.07
C ALA A 231 -5.24 18.11 -15.06
N VAL A 232 -6.42 17.50 -14.95
CA VAL A 232 -6.95 16.53 -15.91
C VAL A 232 -8.13 17.17 -16.61
N HIS A 233 -8.24 16.94 -17.91
CA HIS A 233 -9.25 17.54 -18.76
C HIS A 233 -10.17 16.49 -19.37
N LYS A 234 -11.46 16.81 -19.51
CA LYS A 234 -12.40 16.10 -20.37
C LYS A 234 -13.05 17.11 -21.30
N GLN A 235 -12.78 16.94 -22.60
CA GLN A 235 -13.33 17.77 -23.65
C GLN A 235 -14.48 17.05 -24.32
N ASN A 236 -15.63 17.71 -24.38
CA ASN A 236 -16.74 17.26 -25.19
C ASN A 236 -17.17 18.39 -26.12
N PHE A 237 -17.69 17.98 -27.26
CA PHE A 237 -18.34 18.90 -28.17
C PHE A 237 -19.71 19.24 -27.62
N PHE A 238 -20.06 20.53 -27.59
CA PHE A 238 -21.40 20.92 -27.17
C PHE A 238 -22.36 20.73 -28.34
N GLU A 239 -23.10 19.62 -28.34
CA GLU A 239 -23.90 19.11 -29.47
C GLU A 239 -24.80 20.16 -30.12
N GLN A 240 -25.31 21.13 -29.34
CA GLN A 240 -26.23 22.18 -29.82
C GLN A 240 -25.58 23.25 -30.70
N SER A 241 -24.25 23.45 -30.66
CA SER A 241 -23.59 24.59 -31.33
C SER A 241 -22.82 24.23 -32.60
N GLN A 242 -22.50 22.95 -32.80
CA GLN A 242 -21.56 22.44 -33.81
C GLN A 242 -20.19 23.17 -33.95
N ARG A 243 -19.87 24.10 -33.05
CA ARG A 243 -18.77 25.07 -33.21
C ARG A 243 -18.08 25.48 -31.92
N LEU A 244 -18.56 25.01 -30.77
CA LEU A 244 -18.03 25.35 -29.45
C LEU A 244 -17.50 24.11 -28.76
N TYR A 245 -16.27 24.18 -28.26
CA TYR A 245 -15.69 23.16 -27.41
C TYR A 245 -15.81 23.58 -25.95
N VAL A 246 -16.30 22.65 -25.11
CA VAL A 246 -16.32 22.84 -23.66
C VAL A 246 -15.34 21.85 -23.05
N SER A 247 -14.32 22.37 -22.38
CA SER A 247 -13.40 21.58 -21.57
C SER A 247 -13.80 21.70 -20.11
N THR A 248 -14.00 20.56 -19.47
CA THR A 248 -14.08 20.47 -18.02
C THR A 248 -12.70 20.08 -17.49
N SER A 249 -12.21 20.76 -16.45
CA SER A 249 -10.95 20.46 -15.80
C SER A 249 -11.09 20.27 -14.30
N ILE A 250 -10.28 19.36 -13.77
CA ILE A 250 -10.16 19.12 -12.33
C ILE A 250 -8.70 19.33 -11.95
N ALA A 251 -8.47 20.25 -11.01
CA ALA A 251 -7.16 20.43 -10.39
C ALA A 251 -6.77 19.20 -9.58
N MET A 252 -5.58 18.66 -9.85
CA MET A 252 -5.10 17.43 -9.19
C MET A 252 -4.34 17.70 -7.89
N GLN A 253 -3.96 18.95 -7.62
CA GLN A 253 -3.17 19.31 -6.45
C GLN A 253 -3.80 18.86 -5.11
N PRO A 254 -5.11 19.04 -4.85
CA PRO A 254 -5.72 18.55 -3.62
C PRO A 254 -5.66 17.03 -3.49
N ILE A 255 -5.90 16.31 -4.61
CA ILE A 255 -5.85 14.84 -4.65
C ILE A 255 -4.45 14.33 -4.35
N TYR A 256 -3.41 14.99 -4.88
CA TYR A 256 -2.02 14.63 -4.59
C TYR A 256 -1.60 14.93 -3.15
N GLN A 257 -2.10 16.01 -2.56
CA GLN A 257 -1.82 16.31 -1.15
C GLN A 257 -2.41 15.25 -0.23
N GLU A 258 -3.65 14.84 -0.45
CA GLU A 258 -4.28 13.74 0.31
C GLU A 258 -3.52 12.43 0.09
N PHE A 259 -3.14 12.12 -1.14
CA PHE A 259 -2.34 10.94 -1.46
C PHE A 259 -0.99 10.95 -0.75
N ASP A 260 -0.25 12.06 -0.79
CA ASP A 260 1.09 12.15 -0.20
C ASP A 260 1.04 11.99 1.32
N GLN A 261 0.03 12.55 1.97
CA GLN A 261 -0.19 12.37 3.41
C GLN A 261 -0.45 10.90 3.76
N LEU A 262 -1.34 10.24 3.03
CA LEU A 262 -1.64 8.82 3.24
C LEU A 262 -0.44 7.93 2.89
N ALA A 263 0.24 8.21 1.78
CA ALA A 263 1.40 7.46 1.31
C ALA A 263 2.56 7.52 2.31
N LEU A 264 2.83 8.70 2.89
CA LEU A 264 3.83 8.85 3.95
C LEU A 264 3.47 8.01 5.17
N GLY A 265 2.20 8.03 5.61
CA GLY A 265 1.72 7.22 6.73
C GLY A 265 1.91 5.71 6.48
N VAL A 266 1.52 5.23 5.29
CA VAL A 266 1.69 3.82 4.91
C VAL A 266 3.16 3.43 4.80
N LEU A 267 4.03 4.31 4.28
CA LEU A 267 5.47 4.07 4.19
C LEU A 267 6.10 3.95 5.57
N LEU A 268 5.76 4.87 6.50
CA LEU A 268 6.24 4.80 7.88
C LEU A 268 5.77 3.51 8.59
N LEU A 269 4.51 3.12 8.36
CA LEU A 269 3.97 1.88 8.91
C LEU A 269 4.69 0.64 8.34
N ALA A 270 4.97 0.61 7.03
CA ALA A 270 5.74 -0.46 6.41
C ALA A 270 7.18 -0.53 6.97
N LEU A 271 7.84 0.61 7.12
CA LEU A 271 9.18 0.68 7.73
C LEU A 271 9.16 0.20 9.18
N PHE A 272 8.14 0.57 9.95
CA PHE A 272 7.94 0.11 11.31
C PHE A 272 7.76 -1.41 11.39
N ILE A 273 6.93 -2.00 10.50
CA ILE A 273 6.74 -3.46 10.43
C ILE A 273 8.05 -4.17 10.06
N ILE A 274 8.82 -3.64 9.10
CA ILE A 274 10.11 -4.22 8.72
C ILE A 274 11.11 -4.18 9.88
N LEU A 275 11.18 -3.05 10.60
CA LEU A 275 12.06 -2.89 11.76
C LEU A 275 11.67 -3.86 12.88
N LEU A 276 10.37 -3.94 13.20
CA LEU A 276 9.85 -4.82 14.24
C LEU A 276 10.02 -6.29 13.86
N GLY A 277 9.80 -6.64 12.59
CA GLY A 277 10.08 -7.97 12.02
C GLY A 277 11.54 -8.37 12.13
N GLY A 278 12.47 -7.44 11.84
CA GLY A 278 13.92 -7.68 11.99
C GLY A 278 14.34 -7.87 13.45
N LEU A 279 13.80 -7.07 14.38
CA LEU A 279 14.08 -7.19 15.82
C LEU A 279 13.56 -8.51 16.40
N THR A 280 12.30 -8.83 16.12
CA THR A 280 11.65 -10.09 16.56
C THR A 280 12.34 -11.31 15.97
N SER A 281 12.70 -11.26 14.69
CA SER A 281 13.49 -12.29 14.02
C SER A 281 14.84 -12.53 14.71
N ARG A 282 15.58 -11.45 15.00
CA ARG A 282 16.88 -11.54 15.68
C ARG A 282 16.74 -12.13 17.08
N TRP A 283 15.74 -11.68 17.83
CA TRP A 283 15.43 -12.18 19.18
C TRP A 283 15.08 -13.67 19.15
N TYR A 284 14.13 -14.07 18.29
CA TYR A 284 13.71 -15.46 18.15
C TYR A 284 14.87 -16.39 17.76
N SER A 285 15.70 -15.95 16.80
CA SER A 285 16.86 -16.69 16.35
C SER A 285 17.91 -16.90 17.45
N THR A 286 18.14 -15.89 18.31
CA THR A 286 19.05 -16.05 19.46
C THR A 286 18.52 -16.99 20.52
N THR A 287 17.22 -16.94 20.80
CA THR A 287 16.58 -17.72 21.86
C THR A 287 16.50 -19.20 21.49
N LEU A 288 16.30 -19.54 20.20
CA LEU A 288 16.13 -20.92 19.77
C LEU A 288 17.45 -21.57 19.32
N THR A 289 18.23 -20.88 18.47
CA THR A 289 19.38 -21.53 17.82
C THR A 289 20.60 -21.65 18.74
N THR A 290 20.78 -20.71 19.68
CA THR A 290 21.95 -20.71 20.57
C THR A 290 21.95 -21.91 21.52
N PRO A 291 20.87 -22.22 22.26
CA PRO A 291 20.83 -23.40 23.13
C PRO A 291 20.98 -24.72 22.36
N LEU A 292 20.40 -24.82 21.16
CA LEU A 292 20.56 -26.01 20.32
C LEU A 292 22.02 -26.26 19.94
N LYS A 293 22.77 -25.20 19.61
CA LYS A 293 24.22 -25.32 19.33
C LYS A 293 25.00 -25.79 20.57
N GLN A 294 24.60 -25.32 21.76
CA GLN A 294 25.21 -25.77 23.01
C GLN A 294 24.95 -27.26 23.25
N LEU A 295 23.74 -27.75 22.99
CA LEU A 295 23.40 -29.18 23.09
C LEU A 295 24.22 -30.05 22.15
N VAL A 296 24.38 -29.62 20.89
CA VAL A 296 25.26 -30.34 19.94
C VAL A 296 26.69 -30.41 20.48
N THR A 297 27.18 -29.32 21.08
CA THR A 297 28.53 -29.27 21.66
C THR A 297 28.66 -30.18 22.88
N LEU A 298 27.65 -30.21 23.76
CA LEU A 298 27.60 -31.09 24.93
C LEU A 298 27.59 -32.57 24.51
N SER A 299 26.76 -32.94 23.55
CA SER A 299 26.73 -34.31 23.01
C SER A 299 28.09 -34.71 22.41
N GLN A 300 28.77 -33.79 21.71
CA GLN A 300 30.12 -34.04 21.20
C GLN A 300 31.17 -34.19 22.32
N GLN A 301 31.02 -33.50 23.44
CA GLN A 301 31.90 -33.65 24.62
C GLN A 301 31.66 -34.98 25.32
N PHE A 302 30.40 -35.38 25.52
CA PHE A 302 30.03 -36.67 26.09
C PHE A 302 30.56 -37.83 25.24
N ALA A 303 30.47 -37.73 23.91
CA ALA A 303 31.06 -38.72 22.99
C ALA A 303 32.59 -38.85 23.11
N LYS A 304 33.29 -37.84 23.64
CA LYS A 304 34.74 -37.86 23.91
C LYS A 304 35.08 -38.28 25.34
N GLY A 305 34.10 -38.72 26.13
CA GLY A 305 34.27 -39.12 27.53
C GLY A 305 34.38 -37.94 28.51
N ASN A 306 34.14 -36.70 28.08
CA ASN A 306 34.08 -35.55 28.97
C ASN A 306 32.63 -35.30 29.41
N TYR A 307 32.25 -35.87 30.55
CA TYR A 307 30.89 -35.81 31.10
C TYR A 307 30.61 -34.58 31.97
N GLN A 308 31.46 -33.53 31.91
CA GLN A 308 31.25 -32.32 32.68
C GLN A 308 30.07 -31.51 32.13
N ALA A 309 28.94 -31.52 32.82
CA ALA A 309 27.79 -30.69 32.48
C ALA A 309 27.92 -29.26 33.04
N PRO A 310 27.56 -28.22 32.28
CA PRO A 310 27.49 -26.86 32.79
C PRO A 310 26.40 -26.75 33.86
N LYS A 311 26.73 -26.13 35.01
CA LYS A 311 25.85 -26.03 36.20
C LYS A 311 24.55 -25.23 36.00
N LYS A 312 24.36 -24.55 34.87
CA LYS A 312 23.12 -23.84 34.56
C LYS A 312 22.96 -23.65 33.05
N SER A 313 21.92 -24.25 32.49
CA SER A 313 21.42 -23.89 31.16
C SER A 313 20.22 -22.97 31.36
N THR A 314 20.41 -21.66 31.22
CA THR A 314 19.30 -20.69 31.19
C THR A 314 18.68 -20.71 29.79
N SER A 315 17.83 -21.69 29.53
CA SER A 315 16.93 -21.67 28.38
C SER A 315 15.63 -20.95 28.75
N ILE A 316 15.12 -20.11 27.85
CA ILE A 316 13.83 -19.42 28.02
C ILE A 316 12.65 -20.35 27.70
N ASN A 317 12.86 -21.36 26.85
CA ASN A 317 11.82 -22.28 26.40
C ASN A 317 11.86 -23.61 27.16
N ARG A 318 10.70 -24.08 27.62
CA ARG A 318 10.51 -25.29 28.43
C ARG A 318 10.91 -26.56 27.67
N GLU A 319 10.63 -26.63 26.38
CA GLU A 319 10.98 -27.77 25.53
C GLU A 319 12.50 -27.92 25.39
N VAL A 320 13.20 -26.80 25.24
CA VAL A 320 14.66 -26.77 25.15
C VAL A 320 15.29 -27.10 26.51
N GLU A 321 14.68 -26.65 27.60
CA GLU A 321 15.09 -27.02 28.96
C GLU A 321 14.96 -28.54 29.20
N LEU A 322 13.80 -29.12 28.86
CA LEU A 322 13.54 -30.56 28.94
C LEU A 322 14.53 -31.37 28.10
N LEU A 323 14.82 -30.92 26.89
CA LEU A 323 15.82 -31.56 26.02
C LEU A 323 17.21 -31.46 26.65
N THR A 324 17.56 -30.31 27.22
CA THR A 324 18.85 -30.10 27.90
C THR A 324 19.02 -31.01 29.10
N SER A 325 18.02 -31.08 29.98
CA SER A 325 18.06 -31.98 31.13
C SER A 325 18.14 -33.45 30.71
N SER A 326 17.45 -33.84 29.64
CA SER A 326 17.49 -35.21 29.12
C SER A 326 18.88 -35.59 28.63
N VAL A 327 19.54 -34.70 27.88
CA VAL A 327 20.92 -34.92 27.40
C VAL A 327 21.89 -35.01 28.59
N ILE A 328 21.79 -34.11 29.56
CA ILE A 328 22.64 -34.12 30.77
C ILE A 328 22.46 -35.41 31.56
N ASN A 329 21.22 -35.85 31.79
CA ASN A 329 20.92 -37.09 32.52
C ASN A 329 21.48 -38.31 31.78
N MET A 330 21.38 -38.34 30.44
CA MET A 330 21.99 -39.39 29.63
C MET A 330 23.51 -39.41 29.78
N GLY A 331 24.17 -38.24 29.75
CA GLY A 331 25.61 -38.13 29.98
C GLY A 331 26.04 -38.69 31.34
N ALA A 332 25.30 -38.34 32.41
CA ALA A 332 25.56 -38.86 33.76
C ALA A 332 25.35 -40.37 33.85
N ALA A 333 24.32 -40.92 33.22
CA ALA A 333 24.06 -42.35 33.18
C ALA A 333 25.19 -43.12 32.46
N ILE A 334 25.69 -42.57 31.35
CA ILE A 334 26.83 -43.14 30.61
C ILE A 334 28.10 -43.09 31.47
N GLN A 335 28.39 -41.96 32.12
CA GLN A 335 29.55 -41.81 33.01
C GLN A 335 29.54 -42.86 34.13
N ASN A 336 28.41 -43.03 34.81
CA ASN A 336 28.27 -44.02 35.89
C ASN A 336 28.50 -45.45 35.37
N ARG A 337 27.93 -45.78 34.21
CA ARG A 337 28.11 -47.09 33.59
C ARG A 337 29.56 -47.34 33.19
N GLU A 338 30.26 -46.34 32.65
CA GLU A 338 31.69 -46.45 32.34
C GLU A 338 32.54 -46.64 33.61
N GLN A 339 32.24 -45.91 34.68
CA GLN A 339 32.93 -46.09 35.97
C GLN A 339 32.70 -47.49 36.54
N GLU A 340 31.48 -48.01 36.46
CA GLU A 340 31.15 -49.36 36.90
C GLU A 340 31.89 -50.42 36.05
N ILE A 341 31.88 -50.28 34.72
CA ILE A 341 32.61 -51.17 33.81
C ILE A 341 34.12 -51.13 34.13
N ARG A 342 34.70 -49.94 34.31
CA ARG A 342 36.12 -49.78 34.70
C ARG A 342 36.41 -50.42 36.05
N PHE A 343 35.50 -50.28 37.02
CA PHE A 343 35.64 -50.89 38.33
C PHE A 343 35.63 -52.42 38.24
N GLN A 344 34.65 -53.01 37.53
CA GLN A 344 34.54 -54.45 37.30
C GLN A 344 35.74 -55.02 36.52
N ALA A 345 36.25 -54.27 35.53
CA ALA A 345 37.43 -54.69 34.77
C ALA A 345 38.73 -54.64 35.60
N ARG A 346 38.82 -53.78 36.63
CA ARG A 346 40.03 -53.62 37.45
C ARG A 346 40.01 -54.35 38.79
N HIS A 347 38.84 -54.71 39.30
CA HIS A 347 38.70 -55.31 40.63
C HIS A 347 38.15 -56.73 40.58
N ASP A 348 38.52 -57.54 41.56
CA ASP A 348 37.93 -58.84 41.82
C ASP A 348 36.51 -58.68 42.37
N HIS A 349 35.56 -59.44 41.81
CA HIS A 349 34.13 -59.28 42.13
C HIS A 349 33.80 -59.60 43.59
N LEU A 350 34.52 -60.53 44.21
CA LEU A 350 34.28 -60.99 45.58
C LEU A 350 34.95 -60.06 46.60
N THR A 351 36.26 -59.87 46.48
CA THR A 351 37.07 -59.16 47.48
C THR A 351 37.07 -57.65 47.28
N LYS A 352 36.67 -57.17 46.10
CA LYS A 352 36.73 -55.76 45.66
C LYS A 352 38.15 -55.17 45.68
N LEU A 353 39.18 -56.01 45.76
CA LEU A 353 40.58 -55.62 45.57
C LEU A 353 40.95 -55.62 44.09
N TYR A 354 42.09 -55.05 43.72
CA TYR A 354 42.57 -55.15 42.34
C TYR A 354 42.70 -56.61 41.91
N ASN A 355 42.21 -56.91 40.71
CA ASN A 355 42.36 -58.23 40.14
C ASN A 355 43.81 -58.47 39.70
N ARG A 356 44.13 -59.73 39.40
CA ARG A 356 45.48 -60.14 39.00
C ARG A 356 46.03 -59.30 37.83
N GLN A 357 45.21 -59.03 36.82
CA GLN A 357 45.63 -58.23 35.66
C GLN A 357 46.06 -56.83 36.09
N THR A 358 45.24 -56.15 36.88
CA THR A 358 45.51 -54.79 37.36
C THR A 358 46.75 -54.73 38.24
N VAL A 359 46.97 -55.74 39.09
CA VAL A 359 48.18 -55.84 39.90
C VAL A 359 49.43 -55.96 39.02
N ILE A 360 49.39 -56.79 37.97
CA ILE A 360 50.52 -56.94 37.03
C ILE A 360 50.79 -55.64 36.26
N GLU A 361 49.74 -54.98 35.78
CA GLU A 361 49.84 -53.68 35.10
C GLU A 361 50.50 -52.62 36.00
N GLU A 362 50.05 -52.52 37.25
CA GLU A 362 50.57 -51.56 38.23
C GLU A 362 52.01 -51.87 38.66
N LEU A 363 52.37 -53.16 38.79
CA LEU A 363 53.75 -53.59 39.04
C LEU A 363 54.67 -53.19 37.88
N ASN A 364 54.29 -53.51 36.64
CA ASN A 364 55.06 -53.15 35.45
C ASN A 364 55.26 -51.63 35.34
N ARG A 365 54.20 -50.85 35.63
CA ARG A 365 54.26 -49.39 35.63
C ARG A 365 55.27 -48.86 36.65
N ARG A 366 55.20 -49.32 37.90
CA ARG A 366 56.12 -48.87 38.97
C ARG A 366 57.57 -49.32 38.75
N LEU A 367 57.76 -50.50 38.15
CA LEU A 367 59.09 -50.97 37.75
C LEU A 367 59.70 -50.09 36.64
N ALA A 368 58.89 -49.66 35.66
CA ALA A 368 59.33 -48.74 34.63
C ALA A 368 59.69 -47.35 35.19
N GLU A 369 59.02 -46.92 36.26
CA GLU A 369 59.31 -45.69 37.02
C GLU A 369 60.54 -45.81 37.94
N GLN A 370 61.35 -46.88 37.81
CA GLN A 370 62.56 -47.16 38.63
C GLN A 370 62.31 -47.17 40.14
N SER A 371 61.08 -47.47 40.57
CA SER A 371 60.77 -47.60 41.99
C SER A 371 61.29 -48.93 42.54
N SER A 372 61.95 -48.90 43.70
CA SER A 372 62.26 -50.12 44.45
C SER A 372 60.98 -50.65 45.11
N LEU A 373 60.60 -51.89 44.79
CA LEU A 373 59.34 -52.50 45.24
C LEU A 373 59.61 -53.83 45.95
N ILE A 374 58.86 -54.10 47.02
CA ILE A 374 58.79 -55.42 47.65
C ILE A 374 57.44 -56.04 47.29
N VAL A 375 57.47 -57.21 46.65
CA VAL A 375 56.26 -57.96 46.32
C VAL A 375 56.10 -59.10 47.31
N ILE A 376 55.00 -59.10 48.06
CA ILE A 376 54.67 -60.14 49.04
C ILE A 376 53.56 -61.01 48.45
N ALA A 377 53.85 -62.29 48.23
CA ALA A 377 52.87 -63.29 47.82
C ALA A 377 52.37 -64.06 49.04
N LEU A 378 51.07 -64.00 49.30
CA LEU A 378 50.40 -64.72 50.40
C LEU A 378 49.49 -65.80 49.83
N ASN A 379 49.44 -66.96 50.50
CA ASN A 379 48.55 -68.06 50.12
C ASN A 379 47.88 -68.67 51.36
N ILE A 380 46.59 -68.98 51.25
CA ILE A 380 45.82 -69.65 52.31
C ILE A 380 46.03 -71.16 52.20
N ARG A 381 46.75 -71.75 53.16
CA ARG A 381 47.00 -73.19 53.17
C ARG A 381 45.70 -73.97 53.34
N GLY A 382 45.49 -74.98 52.49
CA GLY A 382 44.32 -75.86 52.57
C GLY A 382 43.00 -75.25 52.09
N PHE A 383 43.01 -74.11 51.40
CA PHE A 383 41.78 -73.42 50.96
C PHE A 383 40.82 -74.31 50.16
N ARG A 384 41.33 -75.15 49.25
CA ARG A 384 40.50 -76.11 48.49
C ARG A 384 39.72 -77.06 49.40
N ARG A 385 40.36 -77.59 50.44
CA ARG A 385 39.72 -78.47 51.42
C ARG A 385 38.62 -77.75 52.21
N ILE A 386 38.81 -76.47 52.51
CA ILE A 386 37.76 -75.64 53.14
C ILE A 386 36.54 -75.55 52.22
N ASN A 387 36.75 -75.27 50.93
CA ASN A 387 35.66 -75.22 49.95
C ASN A 387 34.96 -76.57 49.78
N ASP A 388 35.73 -77.68 49.75
CA ASP A 388 35.19 -79.02 49.52
C ASP A 388 34.38 -79.54 50.73
N VAL A 389 34.76 -79.17 51.96
CA VAL A 389 34.14 -79.66 53.20
C VAL A 389 33.03 -78.74 53.71
N LEU A 390 33.24 -77.43 53.65
CA LEU A 390 32.35 -76.42 54.25
C LEU A 390 31.52 -75.67 53.19
N GLY A 391 31.76 -75.94 51.91
CA GLY A 391 31.10 -75.28 50.80
C GLY A 391 31.80 -73.99 50.37
N ALA A 392 31.57 -73.63 49.10
CA ALA A 392 32.20 -72.47 48.46
C ALA A 392 31.87 -71.14 49.17
N SER A 393 30.65 -70.98 49.69
CA SER A 393 30.23 -69.76 50.40
C SER A 393 31.05 -69.49 51.68
N ILE A 394 31.46 -70.54 52.39
CA ILE A 394 32.33 -70.40 53.57
C ILE A 394 33.75 -70.01 53.16
N GLY A 395 34.25 -70.56 52.05
CA GLY A 395 35.50 -70.13 51.43
C GLY A 395 35.51 -68.65 51.04
N ASP A 396 34.42 -68.19 50.42
CA ASP A 396 34.28 -66.79 50.01
C ASP A 396 34.30 -65.84 51.20
N ASN A 397 33.60 -66.18 52.28
CA ASN A 397 33.62 -65.41 53.53
C ASN A 397 35.02 -65.36 54.17
N LEU A 398 35.78 -66.47 54.10
CA LEU A 398 37.16 -66.51 54.56
C LEU A 398 38.04 -65.54 53.73
N LEU A 399 37.88 -65.50 52.42
CA LEU A 399 38.60 -64.55 51.55
C LEU A 399 38.28 -63.10 51.91
N ILE A 400 37.01 -62.79 52.16
CA ILE A 400 36.58 -61.45 52.60
C ILE A 400 37.20 -61.09 53.95
N ALA A 401 37.21 -62.02 54.91
CA ALA A 401 37.81 -61.81 56.23
C ALA A 401 39.32 -61.54 56.13
N VAL A 402 40.04 -62.32 55.31
CA VAL A 402 41.47 -62.10 55.05
C VAL A 402 41.71 -60.74 54.40
N LYS A 403 40.90 -60.36 53.41
CA LYS A 403 40.95 -59.03 52.78
C LYS A 403 40.76 -57.91 53.79
N ASN A 404 39.77 -58.01 54.68
CA ASN A 404 39.53 -57.01 55.72
C ASN A 404 40.70 -56.93 56.69
N GLN A 405 41.26 -58.07 57.11
CA GLN A 405 42.43 -58.11 57.99
C GLN A 405 43.65 -57.47 57.34
N LEU A 406 43.92 -57.76 56.06
CA LEU A 406 45.03 -57.16 55.32
C LEU A 406 44.86 -55.65 55.14
N SER A 407 43.62 -55.18 54.95
CA SER A 407 43.31 -53.75 54.80
C SER A 407 43.59 -52.94 56.08
N THR A 408 43.66 -53.59 57.25
CA THR A 408 44.08 -52.95 58.51
C THR A 408 45.58 -52.68 58.55
N TYR A 409 46.40 -53.48 57.86
CA TYR A 409 47.86 -53.35 57.85
C TYR A 409 48.40 -52.58 56.65
N ALA A 410 47.63 -52.48 55.57
CA ALA A 410 48.02 -51.77 54.36
C ALA A 410 46.86 -50.93 53.83
N VAL A 411 47.14 -49.67 53.51
CA VAL A 411 46.20 -48.82 52.76
C VAL A 411 46.15 -49.37 51.34
N ALA A 412 44.99 -49.87 50.92
CA ALA A 412 44.77 -50.17 49.52
C ALA A 412 45.08 -48.90 48.72
N ILE A 413 45.95 -49.00 47.71
CA ILE A 413 46.16 -47.90 46.77
C ILE A 413 44.82 -47.70 46.06
N GLN A 414 43.97 -46.81 46.58
CA GLN A 414 42.86 -46.27 45.83
C GLN A 414 43.50 -45.31 44.84
N SER A 415 43.67 -45.74 43.58
CA SER A 415 44.04 -44.78 42.54
C SER A 415 42.94 -43.71 42.49
N GLN A 416 43.30 -42.47 42.81
CA GLN A 416 42.45 -41.30 42.57
C GLN A 416 42.07 -41.30 41.08
N TYR A 417 40.77 -41.43 40.80
CA TYR A 417 40.16 -41.04 39.55
C TYR A 417 38.85 -40.32 39.83
#